data_AF-A0A172PD30-F1
#
_entry.id   AF-A0A172PD30-F1
#
_cell.length_a   1.000
_cell.length_b   1.000
_cell.length_c   1.000
_cell.angle_alpha   90.00
_cell.angle_beta   90.00
_cell.angle_gamma   90.00
#
_symmetry.space_group_name_H-M   'P 1'
#
loop_
_entity.id
_entity.type
_entity.pdbx_description
1 polymer ?
#
loop_
_entity_poly.entity_id
_entity_poly.type
_entity_poly.pdbx_seq_one_letter_code
_entity_poly.pdbx_strand_id
1 'polypeptide(L)'
;PAALKKKEHYKLVETILNGRENTAMPAWKDKFSKDDAAGMVDWLMNWKNTVELKLDLDKVKQTWIKLADREALAKKYPVDKDGNIKYRGGDVKNVKDITFATERDASLVDFIDSTTGKVLSRHKAGFAVHVTVTNKHEPRYAYSISRSGRLTMFDIGAPGQPAVASVQVGQESRGLAVSPDGKYVLAGNYNPGGAVLCDAHTLEPLKAYDTSRVIDPDGQIGPSRVAGIADTPYGPYFAMALKDAGHTYIIDYSKPDFPIVGDVPNIGKILHDCFLNENEGEDFGRYFQIASQGSDLMGIVDFKTKQLAAKVYTGEKSKPHPGQGSSWFNKKMGKQLNATNSMDFGSVVIWDSPGWKVIKKIKTSGGGLFVGTSPHTPWIWSDCVLGKPEKYNEVHLINKETLETDRIIKVGKEKGQLIDAKTGKVLQEWDATQYEKVPVNEVASKMSKEKLMPPVATGKH
;
A
#
# COMPACT_ATOMS: atom_id res chain seq x y z
N PRO A 1 -9.57 -17.16 -18.40
CA PRO A 1 -9.90 -18.14 -19.47
C PRO A 1 -8.88 -18.22 -20.61
N ALA A 2 -8.78 -17.24 -21.52
CA ALA A 2 -7.98 -17.35 -22.75
C ALA A 2 -6.48 -17.61 -22.50
N ALA A 3 -5.88 -16.95 -21.51
CA ALA A 3 -4.48 -17.18 -21.14
C ALA A 3 -4.22 -18.57 -20.55
N LEU A 4 -5.21 -19.18 -19.88
CA LEU A 4 -5.10 -20.52 -19.29
C LEU A 4 -5.24 -21.60 -20.37
N LYS A 5 -6.17 -21.41 -21.33
CA LYS A 5 -6.38 -22.34 -22.45
C LYS A 5 -5.16 -22.50 -23.37
N LYS A 6 -4.18 -21.59 -23.29
CA LYS A 6 -2.89 -21.70 -24.00
C LYS A 6 -1.86 -22.58 -23.27
N LYS A 7 -2.20 -23.12 -22.11
CA LYS A 7 -1.29 -23.92 -21.27
C LYS A 7 -1.84 -25.33 -21.07
N GLU A 8 -0.92 -26.27 -20.92
CA GLU A 8 -1.26 -27.65 -20.59
C GLU A 8 -1.99 -27.74 -19.25
N HIS A 9 -3.16 -28.41 -19.25
CA HIS A 9 -4.02 -28.56 -18.08
C HIS A 9 -3.24 -29.10 -16.86
N TYR A 10 -2.51 -30.20 -17.04
CA TYR A 10 -1.76 -30.83 -15.95
C TYR A 10 -0.69 -29.91 -15.35
N LYS A 11 -0.05 -29.03 -16.14
CA LYS A 11 0.93 -28.06 -15.62
C LYS A 11 0.27 -27.00 -14.74
N LEU A 12 -0.97 -26.61 -15.05
CA LEU A 12 -1.74 -25.68 -14.22
C LEU A 12 -2.12 -26.34 -12.89
N VAL A 13 -2.53 -27.61 -12.92
CA VAL A 13 -2.79 -28.40 -11.71
C VAL A 13 -1.57 -28.46 -10.81
N GLU A 14 -0.41 -28.82 -11.36
CA GLU A 14 0.86 -28.83 -10.60
C GLU A 14 1.24 -27.45 -10.07
N THR A 15 0.94 -26.37 -10.80
CA THR A 15 1.17 -25.00 -10.34
C THR A 15 0.28 -24.63 -9.16
N ILE A 16 -0.98 -25.07 -9.14
CA ILE A 16 -1.87 -24.85 -7.99
C ILE A 16 -1.35 -25.60 -6.77
N LEU A 17 -1.00 -26.88 -6.94
CA LEU A 17 -0.55 -27.71 -5.83
C LEU A 17 0.78 -27.22 -5.24
N ASN A 18 1.76 -26.89 -6.09
CA ASN A 18 3.12 -26.58 -5.64
C ASN A 18 3.42 -25.08 -5.52
N GLY A 19 2.51 -24.22 -5.98
CA GLY A 19 2.75 -22.78 -6.03
C GLY A 19 3.77 -22.40 -7.10
N ARG A 20 4.27 -21.16 -7.04
CA ARG A 20 5.31 -20.67 -7.94
C ARG A 20 6.22 -19.66 -7.26
N GLU A 21 7.51 -20.01 -7.18
CA GLU A 21 8.58 -19.16 -6.64
C GLU A 21 8.61 -17.78 -7.35
N ASN A 22 8.98 -16.73 -6.60
CA ASN A 22 9.03 -15.33 -7.07
C ASN A 22 7.70 -14.82 -7.65
N THR A 23 6.59 -15.36 -7.15
CA THR A 23 5.25 -14.86 -7.42
C THR A 23 4.41 -14.91 -6.15
N ALA A 24 3.27 -14.22 -6.15
CA ALA A 24 2.30 -14.30 -5.06
C ALA A 24 1.44 -15.58 -5.08
N MET A 25 1.80 -16.61 -5.86
CA MET A 25 1.04 -17.87 -5.97
C MET A 25 1.53 -18.88 -4.93
N PRO A 26 0.81 -19.10 -3.81
CA PRO A 26 1.21 -20.07 -2.79
C PRO A 26 0.93 -21.51 -3.25
N ALA A 27 1.53 -22.47 -2.54
CA ALA A 27 1.24 -23.89 -2.69
C ALA A 27 -0.08 -24.26 -1.98
N TRP A 28 -0.89 -25.09 -2.63
CA TRP A 28 -2.18 -25.57 -2.09
C TRP A 28 -2.24 -27.07 -1.84
N LYS A 29 -1.15 -27.83 -2.08
CA LYS A 29 -1.12 -29.29 -1.91
C LYS A 29 -1.53 -29.80 -0.53
N ASP A 30 -1.40 -28.99 0.52
CA ASP A 30 -1.80 -29.36 1.88
C ASP A 30 -3.31 -29.21 2.13
N LYS A 31 -4.04 -28.59 1.18
CA LYS A 31 -5.48 -28.31 1.26
C LYS A 31 -6.29 -28.88 0.09
N PHE A 32 -5.66 -29.08 -1.06
CA PHE A 32 -6.31 -29.50 -2.30
C PHE A 32 -5.76 -30.86 -2.72
N SER A 33 -6.66 -31.78 -3.06
CA SER A 33 -6.30 -32.97 -3.82
C SER A 33 -5.95 -32.58 -5.27
N LYS A 34 -5.39 -33.53 -6.02
CA LYS A 34 -5.14 -33.35 -7.45
C LYS A 34 -6.45 -33.10 -8.22
N ASP A 35 -7.54 -33.73 -7.81
CA ASP A 35 -8.84 -33.60 -8.43
C ASP A 35 -9.48 -32.24 -8.11
N ASP A 36 -9.32 -31.72 -6.88
CA ASP A 36 -9.75 -30.36 -6.53
C ASP A 36 -9.04 -29.31 -7.39
N ALA A 37 -7.72 -29.48 -7.54
CA ALA A 37 -6.93 -28.60 -8.39
C ALA A 37 -7.32 -28.72 -9.88
N ALA A 38 -7.63 -29.92 -10.38
CA ALA A 38 -8.14 -30.12 -11.73
C ALA A 38 -9.50 -29.45 -11.95
N GLY A 39 -10.46 -29.69 -11.06
CA GLY A 39 -11.78 -29.04 -11.12
C GLY A 39 -11.69 -27.52 -11.07
N MET A 40 -10.76 -26.96 -10.28
CA MET A 40 -10.49 -25.53 -10.27
C MET A 40 -9.95 -25.03 -11.62
N VAL A 41 -9.02 -25.76 -12.25
CA VAL A 41 -8.50 -25.40 -13.57
C VAL A 41 -9.61 -25.42 -14.62
N ASP A 42 -10.44 -26.47 -14.63
CA ASP A 42 -11.58 -26.59 -15.55
C ASP A 42 -12.57 -25.45 -15.39
N TRP A 43 -12.91 -25.11 -14.14
CA TRP A 43 -13.76 -23.97 -13.85
C TRP A 43 -13.15 -22.66 -14.36
N LEU A 44 -11.87 -22.39 -14.07
CA LEU A 44 -11.17 -21.16 -14.49
C LEU A 44 -11.00 -21.04 -16.02
N MET A 45 -10.84 -22.17 -16.72
CA MET A 45 -10.75 -22.21 -18.17
C MET A 45 -12.10 -21.88 -18.82
N ASN A 46 -13.21 -22.25 -18.18
CA ASN A 46 -14.56 -22.05 -18.71
C ASN A 46 -15.29 -20.84 -18.11
N TRP A 47 -14.69 -20.20 -17.11
CA TRP A 47 -15.26 -19.04 -16.44
C TRP A 47 -15.58 -17.91 -17.42
N LYS A 48 -16.74 -17.28 -17.21
CA LYS A 48 -17.19 -16.08 -17.92
C LYS A 48 -17.58 -15.05 -16.88
N ASN A 49 -17.12 -13.81 -17.05
CA ASN A 49 -17.68 -12.72 -16.28
C ASN A 49 -19.08 -12.42 -16.83
N THR A 50 -20.11 -12.63 -16.03
CA THR A 50 -21.51 -12.35 -16.41
C THR A 50 -22.04 -11.08 -15.74
N VAL A 51 -21.22 -10.39 -14.96
CA VAL A 51 -21.62 -9.21 -14.19
C VAL A 51 -20.73 -8.02 -14.58
N GLU A 52 -21.36 -6.97 -15.10
CA GLU A 52 -20.76 -5.65 -15.27
C GLU A 52 -21.23 -4.78 -14.12
N LEU A 53 -20.33 -4.44 -13.19
CA LEU A 53 -20.63 -3.55 -12.09
C LEU A 53 -20.16 -2.14 -12.41
N LYS A 54 -21.03 -1.16 -12.15
CA LYS A 54 -20.72 0.26 -12.26
C LYS A 54 -20.62 0.88 -10.86
N LEU A 55 -19.67 1.77 -10.67
CA LEU A 55 -19.56 2.53 -9.42
C LEU A 55 -20.66 3.61 -9.39
N ASP A 56 -21.47 3.59 -8.33
CA ASP A 56 -22.66 4.42 -8.18
C ASP A 56 -22.56 5.20 -6.86
N LEU A 57 -22.46 6.53 -6.96
CA LEU A 57 -22.28 7.40 -5.80
C LEU A 57 -23.47 7.37 -4.85
N ASP A 58 -24.70 7.29 -5.36
CA ASP A 58 -25.90 7.35 -4.53
C ASP A 58 -26.00 6.08 -3.68
N LYS A 59 -25.65 4.92 -4.26
CA LYS A 59 -25.52 3.67 -3.49
C LYS A 59 -24.42 3.74 -2.45
N VAL A 60 -23.27 4.34 -2.77
CA VAL A 60 -22.18 4.51 -1.81
C VAL A 60 -22.61 5.42 -0.65
N LYS A 61 -23.28 6.55 -0.92
CA LYS A 61 -23.81 7.47 0.10
C LYS A 61 -24.76 6.80 1.09
N GLN A 62 -25.59 5.86 0.63
CA GLN A 62 -26.50 5.10 1.50
C GLN A 62 -25.78 4.22 2.54
N THR A 63 -24.49 3.94 2.34
CA THR A 63 -23.68 3.10 3.25
C THR A 63 -22.87 3.89 4.25
N TRP A 64 -22.90 5.23 4.20
CA TRP A 64 -22.17 6.09 5.12
C TRP A 64 -22.77 6.04 6.52
N ILE A 65 -21.91 5.89 7.53
CA ILE A 65 -22.30 5.76 8.93
C ILE A 65 -21.44 6.69 9.78
N LYS A 66 -22.09 7.61 10.52
CA LYS A 66 -21.46 8.35 11.63
C LYS A 66 -21.38 7.47 12.88
N LEU A 67 -20.17 7.25 13.39
CA LEU A 67 -19.88 6.37 14.53
C LEU A 67 -19.60 7.13 15.84
N ALA A 68 -19.00 8.33 15.75
CA ALA A 68 -18.72 9.20 16.88
C ALA A 68 -18.84 10.68 16.49
N ASP A 69 -18.84 11.57 17.48
CA ASP A 69 -18.83 13.01 17.25
C ASP A 69 -17.40 13.56 17.24
N ARG A 70 -16.91 13.89 16.05
CA ARG A 70 -15.55 14.38 15.81
C ARG A 70 -15.23 15.65 16.60
N GLU A 71 -16.13 16.63 16.58
CA GLU A 71 -15.90 17.93 17.23
C GLU A 71 -15.88 17.79 18.75
N ALA A 72 -16.77 16.96 19.29
CA ALA A 72 -16.79 16.69 20.73
C ALA A 72 -15.49 15.98 21.18
N LEU A 73 -15.01 15.00 20.40
CA LEU A 73 -13.71 14.36 20.64
C LEU A 73 -12.56 15.36 20.50
N ALA A 74 -12.61 16.26 19.51
CA ALA A 74 -11.58 17.27 19.29
C ALA A 74 -11.45 18.28 20.42
N LYS A 75 -12.59 18.74 20.92
CA LYS A 75 -12.65 19.64 22.07
C LYS A 75 -12.17 18.98 23.36
N LYS A 76 -12.54 17.71 23.58
CA LYS A 76 -12.21 16.98 24.82
C LYS A 76 -10.75 16.48 24.84
N TYR A 77 -10.23 16.08 23.70
CA TYR A 77 -8.89 15.53 23.50
C TYR A 77 -8.12 16.39 22.50
N PRO A 78 -7.66 17.59 22.93
CA PRO A 78 -6.95 18.50 22.04
C PRO A 78 -5.59 17.93 21.61
N VAL A 79 -5.30 18.07 20.31
CA VAL A 79 -4.03 17.76 19.66
C VAL A 79 -3.58 19.01 18.93
N ASP A 80 -2.32 19.41 19.05
CA ASP A 80 -1.81 20.55 18.28
C ASP A 80 -1.49 20.17 16.83
N LYS A 81 -1.18 21.17 16.00
CA LYS A 81 -0.82 21.00 14.59
C LYS A 81 0.40 20.09 14.36
N ASP A 82 1.28 19.97 15.36
CA ASP A 82 2.50 19.17 15.27
C ASP A 82 2.24 17.72 15.71
N GLY A 83 1.02 17.42 16.16
CA GLY A 83 0.57 16.10 16.61
C GLY A 83 0.71 15.87 18.12
N ASN A 84 1.13 16.86 18.90
CA ASN A 84 1.33 16.67 20.33
C ASN A 84 -0.01 16.64 21.06
N ILE A 85 -0.16 15.67 21.94
CA ILE A 85 -1.31 15.54 22.83
C ILE A 85 -1.30 16.66 23.89
N LYS A 86 -2.40 17.40 24.04
CA LYS A 86 -2.53 18.56 24.96
C LYS A 86 -3.46 18.32 26.14
N TYR A 87 -3.72 17.07 26.49
CA TYR A 87 -4.50 16.69 27.67
C TYR A 87 -3.75 15.67 28.53
N ARG A 88 -4.17 15.52 29.79
CA ARG A 88 -3.55 14.57 30.72
C ARG A 88 -4.05 13.15 30.46
N GLY A 89 -3.15 12.17 30.54
CA GLY A 89 -3.50 10.75 30.37
C GLY A 89 -3.70 10.34 28.91
N GLY A 90 -3.03 10.99 27.96
CA GLY A 90 -2.94 10.51 26.59
C GLY A 90 -2.16 9.20 26.48
N ASP A 91 -2.54 8.36 25.51
CA ASP A 91 -1.90 7.07 25.26
C ASP A 91 -0.45 7.21 24.77
N VAL A 92 -0.16 8.32 24.08
CA VAL A 92 1.17 8.69 23.54
C VAL A 92 1.45 10.17 23.80
N LYS A 93 2.70 10.61 23.59
CA LYS A 93 3.07 12.03 23.65
C LYS A 93 2.70 12.76 22.35
N ASN A 94 2.96 12.13 21.21
CA ASN A 94 2.63 12.65 19.89
C ASN A 94 1.92 11.57 19.07
N VAL A 95 0.84 11.91 18.38
CA VAL A 95 0.08 10.95 17.55
C VAL A 95 0.91 10.38 16.40
N LYS A 96 1.99 11.06 15.99
CA LYS A 96 2.97 10.58 14.99
C LYS A 96 3.84 9.43 15.50
N ASP A 97 3.82 9.16 16.81
CA ASP A 97 4.48 8.00 17.40
C ASP A 97 3.65 6.72 17.23
N ILE A 98 2.41 6.81 16.71
CA ILE A 98 1.53 5.65 16.52
C ILE A 98 1.83 4.98 15.17
N THR A 99 2.15 3.69 15.22
CA THR A 99 2.25 2.81 14.04
C THR A 99 1.00 1.96 13.92
N PHE A 100 0.60 1.67 12.68
CA PHE A 100 -0.52 0.77 12.38
C PHE A 100 -0.01 -0.59 11.94
N ALA A 101 -0.55 -1.66 12.49
CA ALA A 101 -0.29 -3.02 12.02
C ALA A 101 -1.59 -3.68 11.57
N THR A 102 -1.55 -4.37 10.43
CA THR A 102 -2.70 -5.10 9.90
C THR A 102 -2.67 -6.55 10.39
N GLU A 103 -3.65 -6.95 11.19
CA GLU A 103 -3.91 -8.37 11.44
C GLU A 103 -4.83 -8.91 10.34
N ARG A 104 -4.22 -9.21 9.20
CA ARG A 104 -4.90 -9.44 7.91
C ARG A 104 -6.06 -10.43 8.00
N ASP A 105 -5.81 -11.63 8.51
CA ASP A 105 -6.82 -12.70 8.51
C ASP A 105 -7.80 -12.56 9.67
N ALA A 106 -7.41 -11.87 10.75
CA ALA A 106 -8.30 -11.49 11.85
C ALA A 106 -9.20 -10.29 11.51
N SER A 107 -8.96 -9.62 10.37
CA SER A 107 -9.71 -8.45 9.93
C SER A 107 -9.62 -7.26 10.90
N LEU A 108 -8.46 -7.10 11.54
CA LEU A 108 -8.17 -6.03 12.50
C LEU A 108 -7.08 -5.08 12.00
N VAL A 109 -7.11 -3.88 12.56
CA VAL A 109 -6.00 -2.92 12.55
C VAL A 109 -5.62 -2.60 14.00
N ASP A 110 -4.34 -2.69 14.29
CA ASP A 110 -3.73 -2.42 15.59
C ASP A 110 -3.08 -1.05 15.57
N PHE A 111 -3.22 -0.31 16.67
CA PHE A 111 -2.56 0.96 16.91
C PHE A 111 -1.50 0.72 17.98
N ILE A 112 -0.24 1.00 17.65
CA ILE A 112 0.92 0.64 18.45
C ILE A 112 1.72 1.90 18.75
N ASP A 113 2.04 2.15 20.02
CA ASP A 113 3.01 3.17 20.40
C ASP A 113 4.41 2.68 19.99
N SER A 114 4.99 3.33 18.98
CA SER A 114 6.30 2.95 18.42
C SER A 114 7.46 3.27 19.35
N THR A 115 7.25 4.08 20.39
CA THR A 115 8.29 4.43 21.37
C THR A 115 8.42 3.38 22.47
N THR A 116 7.35 2.64 22.75
CA THR A 116 7.31 1.63 23.81
C THR A 116 7.02 0.22 23.31
N GLY A 117 6.52 0.06 22.09
CA GLY A 117 6.03 -1.21 21.54
C GLY A 117 4.64 -1.62 22.05
N LYS A 118 3.97 -0.77 22.84
CA LYS A 118 2.68 -1.11 23.45
C LYS A 118 1.56 -1.04 22.41
N VAL A 119 0.76 -2.11 22.32
CA VAL A 119 -0.53 -2.09 21.61
C VAL A 119 -1.53 -1.22 22.40
N LEU A 120 -1.96 -0.13 21.81
CA LEU A 120 -2.88 0.86 22.38
C LEU A 120 -4.34 0.41 22.24
N SER A 121 -4.71 0.00 21.04
CA SER A 121 -6.07 -0.42 20.68
C SER A 121 -6.06 -1.32 19.44
N ARG A 122 -7.15 -2.05 19.24
CA ARG A 122 -7.38 -2.93 18.09
C ARG A 122 -8.81 -2.82 17.61
N HIS A 123 -8.97 -2.58 16.31
CA HIS A 123 -10.26 -2.26 15.71
C HIS A 123 -10.59 -3.21 14.57
N LYS A 124 -11.86 -3.63 14.49
CA LYS A 124 -12.39 -4.23 13.27
C LYS A 124 -12.48 -3.16 12.20
N ALA A 125 -11.66 -3.25 11.15
CA ALA A 125 -11.67 -2.30 10.04
C ALA A 125 -12.09 -2.90 8.69
N GLY A 126 -12.41 -4.19 8.64
CA GLY A 126 -13.10 -4.86 7.53
C GLY A 126 -12.29 -6.06 7.08
N PHE A 127 -12.82 -6.88 6.17
CA PHE A 127 -12.11 -8.09 5.77
C PHE A 127 -10.76 -7.76 5.16
N ALA A 128 -9.69 -8.27 5.77
CA ALA A 128 -8.31 -8.04 5.40
C ALA A 128 -8.02 -6.57 5.10
N VAL A 129 -7.80 -5.78 6.15
CA VAL A 129 -7.28 -4.41 6.02
C VAL A 129 -6.09 -4.40 5.06
N HIS A 130 -6.01 -3.39 4.19
CA HIS A 130 -4.99 -3.35 3.15
C HIS A 130 -3.98 -2.22 3.38
N VAL A 131 -4.47 -1.00 3.57
CA VAL A 131 -3.65 0.19 3.77
C VAL A 131 -4.31 1.09 4.79
N THR A 132 -3.50 1.65 5.69
CA THR A 132 -3.87 2.76 6.57
C THR A 132 -2.98 3.94 6.25
N VAL A 133 -3.57 5.12 6.04
CA VAL A 133 -2.84 6.37 5.76
C VAL A 133 -3.22 7.45 6.77
N THR A 134 -2.29 8.36 7.00
CA THR A 134 -2.49 9.58 7.80
C THR A 134 -2.13 10.80 6.95
N ASN A 135 -2.57 11.98 7.38
CA ASN A 135 -2.16 13.24 6.78
C ASN A 135 -0.97 13.83 7.58
N LYS A 136 0.08 14.29 6.89
CA LYS A 136 1.28 14.86 7.54
C LYS A 136 1.02 16.21 8.23
N HIS A 137 0.16 17.04 7.65
CA HIS A 137 -0.21 18.38 8.14
C HIS A 137 -1.34 18.35 9.18
N GLU A 138 -2.18 17.32 9.15
CA GLU A 138 -3.25 17.05 10.10
C GLU A 138 -3.14 15.60 10.61
N PRO A 139 -2.17 15.33 11.49
CA PRO A 139 -1.81 13.97 11.90
C PRO A 139 -2.81 13.33 12.86
N ARG A 140 -3.90 14.03 13.21
CA ARG A 140 -4.90 13.57 14.19
C ARG A 140 -5.74 12.39 13.69
N TYR A 141 -5.92 12.26 12.37
CA TYR A 141 -6.83 11.28 11.79
C TYR A 141 -6.09 10.24 10.97
N ALA A 142 -6.54 8.99 11.07
CA ALA A 142 -6.08 7.87 10.26
C ALA A 142 -7.23 7.29 9.46
N TYR A 143 -6.97 6.90 8.22
CA TYR A 143 -7.95 6.32 7.31
C TYR A 143 -7.49 4.94 6.90
N SER A 144 -8.36 3.95 7.05
CA SER A 144 -8.07 2.54 6.76
C SER A 144 -9.03 2.02 5.72
N ILE A 145 -8.51 1.39 4.66
CA ILE A 145 -9.32 0.70 3.65
C ILE A 145 -9.16 -0.83 3.80
N SER A 146 -10.28 -1.54 3.85
CA SER A 146 -10.28 -3.01 3.79
C SER A 146 -10.37 -3.54 2.37
N ARG A 147 -9.94 -4.78 2.17
CA ARG A 147 -10.09 -5.46 0.89
C ARG A 147 -11.53 -5.69 0.48
N SER A 148 -12.47 -5.68 1.43
CA SER A 148 -13.91 -5.70 1.18
C SER A 148 -14.50 -4.34 0.82
N GLY A 149 -13.71 -3.26 0.78
CA GLY A 149 -14.16 -1.91 0.41
C GLY A 149 -14.74 -1.07 1.54
N ARG A 150 -14.52 -1.47 2.80
CA ARG A 150 -14.89 -0.63 3.95
C ARG A 150 -13.79 0.39 4.22
N LEU A 151 -14.11 1.67 4.04
CA LEU A 151 -13.27 2.79 4.45
C LEU A 151 -13.69 3.21 5.86
N THR A 152 -12.73 3.34 6.77
CA THR A 152 -12.96 3.77 8.16
C THR A 152 -12.02 4.91 8.53
N MET A 153 -12.55 5.93 9.18
CA MET A 153 -11.80 7.04 9.76
C MET A 153 -11.67 6.84 11.28
N PHE A 154 -10.47 7.01 11.82
CA PHE A 154 -10.16 6.94 13.25
C PHE A 154 -9.64 8.28 13.77
N ASP A 155 -10.06 8.67 14.98
CA ASP A 155 -9.46 9.79 15.72
C ASP A 155 -8.34 9.27 16.60
N ILE A 156 -7.10 9.37 16.11
CA ILE A 156 -5.94 8.83 16.84
C ILE A 156 -5.44 9.76 17.94
N GLY A 157 -6.04 10.95 18.07
CA GLY A 157 -5.80 11.88 19.17
C GLY A 157 -6.62 11.57 20.42
N ALA A 158 -7.67 10.76 20.31
CA ALA A 158 -8.50 10.35 21.45
C ALA A 158 -8.02 8.99 22.01
N PRO A 159 -8.17 8.74 23.33
CA PRO A 159 -7.75 7.47 23.91
C PRO A 159 -8.53 6.29 23.32
N GLY A 160 -7.83 5.18 23.05
CA GLY A 160 -8.42 4.01 22.38
C GLY A 160 -8.83 4.23 20.92
N GLN A 161 -8.34 5.31 20.29
CA GLN A 161 -8.37 5.58 18.86
C GLN A 161 -9.73 5.30 18.16
N PRO A 162 -10.85 5.84 18.66
CA PRO A 162 -12.19 5.47 18.21
C PRO A 162 -12.41 5.73 16.72
N ALA A 163 -13.15 4.82 16.08
CA ALA A 163 -13.70 5.05 14.75
C ALA A 163 -14.74 6.18 14.80
N VAL A 164 -14.61 7.14 13.90
CA VAL A 164 -15.46 8.35 13.81
C VAL A 164 -16.54 8.18 12.75
N ALA A 165 -16.19 7.59 11.61
CA ALA A 165 -17.11 7.33 10.51
C ALA A 165 -16.64 6.14 9.68
N SER A 166 -17.57 5.51 8.96
CA SER A 166 -17.28 4.46 7.98
C SER A 166 -18.18 4.55 6.75
N VAL A 167 -17.70 4.04 5.62
CA VAL A 167 -18.46 3.96 4.38
C VAL A 167 -18.00 2.79 3.52
N GLN A 168 -18.92 2.18 2.78
CA GLN A 168 -18.65 1.08 1.85
C GLN A 168 -18.43 1.64 0.43
N VAL A 169 -17.16 1.83 0.06
CA VAL A 169 -16.80 2.52 -1.21
C VAL A 169 -16.81 1.60 -2.44
N GLY A 170 -16.76 0.29 -2.24
CA GLY A 170 -16.71 -0.72 -3.29
C GLY A 170 -16.92 -2.12 -2.72
N GLN A 171 -16.79 -3.17 -3.52
CA GLN A 171 -16.81 -4.56 -3.05
C GLN A 171 -15.39 -5.11 -2.89
N GLU A 172 -14.47 -4.61 -3.70
CA GLU A 172 -13.04 -4.88 -3.59
C GLU A 172 -12.22 -3.60 -3.71
N SER A 173 -11.43 -3.27 -2.70
CA SER A 173 -10.65 -2.02 -2.67
C SER A 173 -9.23 -2.23 -2.16
N ARG A 174 -8.29 -1.39 -2.59
CA ARG A 174 -6.86 -1.50 -2.25
C ARG A 174 -6.16 -0.14 -2.11
N GLY A 175 -6.45 0.82 -3.00
CA GLY A 175 -5.80 2.12 -3.01
C GLY A 175 -6.39 3.09 -1.99
N LEU A 176 -5.55 3.92 -1.37
CA LEU A 176 -5.97 4.96 -0.44
C LEU A 176 -4.95 6.12 -0.42
N ALA A 177 -5.43 7.35 -0.47
CA ALA A 177 -4.63 8.55 -0.23
C ALA A 177 -5.47 9.64 0.45
N VAL A 178 -4.81 10.59 1.13
CA VAL A 178 -5.43 11.75 1.76
C VAL A 178 -4.76 13.02 1.23
N SER A 179 -5.55 14.03 0.85
CA SER A 179 -5.01 15.26 0.26
C SER A 179 -4.10 15.97 1.26
N PRO A 180 -2.99 16.62 0.84
CA PRO A 180 -2.06 17.27 1.76
C PRO A 180 -2.73 18.32 2.66
N ASP A 181 -3.75 19.02 2.16
CA ASP A 181 -4.51 20.01 2.93
C ASP A 181 -5.51 19.40 3.92
N GLY A 182 -5.58 18.08 4.04
CA GLY A 182 -6.36 17.36 5.05
C GLY A 182 -7.84 17.26 4.75
N LYS A 183 -8.31 17.75 3.58
CA LYS A 183 -9.75 17.91 3.29
C LYS A 183 -10.40 16.69 2.64
N TYR A 184 -9.65 15.89 1.90
CA TYR A 184 -10.23 14.81 1.08
C TYR A 184 -9.48 13.50 1.22
N VAL A 185 -10.21 12.39 1.11
CA VAL A 185 -9.66 11.03 1.02
C VAL A 185 -10.15 10.39 -0.27
N LEU A 186 -9.23 9.77 -1.03
CA LEU A 186 -9.55 9.03 -2.25
C LEU A 186 -9.31 7.54 -2.03
N ALA A 187 -10.36 6.72 -2.16
CA ALA A 187 -10.30 5.28 -2.02
C ALA A 187 -10.52 4.57 -3.37
N GLY A 188 -9.57 3.71 -3.75
CA GLY A 188 -9.53 3.01 -5.04
C GLY A 188 -10.09 1.60 -4.99
N ASN A 189 -10.95 1.29 -5.97
CA ASN A 189 -11.66 0.05 -6.11
C ASN A 189 -11.14 -0.79 -7.28
N TYR A 190 -11.04 -2.09 -7.05
CA TYR A 190 -10.97 -3.09 -8.09
C TYR A 190 -12.35 -3.40 -8.65
N ASN A 191 -13.37 -3.49 -7.78
CA ASN A 191 -14.72 -3.84 -8.18
C ASN A 191 -15.78 -3.17 -7.27
N PRO A 192 -16.81 -2.50 -7.81
CA PRO A 192 -16.86 -1.95 -9.18
C PRO A 192 -15.60 -1.10 -9.44
N GLY A 193 -15.07 -1.14 -10.67
CA GLY A 193 -13.85 -0.40 -11.01
C GLY A 193 -14.05 1.10 -10.84
N GLY A 194 -13.13 1.76 -10.15
CA GLY A 194 -13.17 3.21 -9.99
C GLY A 194 -12.58 3.69 -8.67
N ALA A 195 -12.87 4.93 -8.30
CA ALA A 195 -12.51 5.49 -7.00
C ALA A 195 -13.64 6.33 -6.41
N VAL A 196 -13.69 6.42 -5.09
CA VAL A 196 -14.61 7.31 -4.37
C VAL A 196 -13.80 8.35 -3.62
N LEU A 197 -14.11 9.63 -3.83
CA LEU A 197 -13.59 10.74 -3.05
C LEU A 197 -14.58 11.08 -1.95
N CYS A 198 -14.09 11.12 -0.71
CA CYS A 198 -14.84 11.48 0.48
C CYS A 198 -14.27 12.74 1.13
N ASP A 199 -15.11 13.48 1.84
CA ASP A 199 -14.67 14.48 2.81
C ASP A 199 -13.85 13.79 3.91
N ALA A 200 -12.66 14.30 4.23
CA ALA A 200 -11.75 13.66 5.17
C ALA A 200 -12.21 13.83 6.63
N HIS A 201 -12.97 14.87 6.96
CA HIS A 201 -13.39 15.12 8.35
C HIS A 201 -14.63 14.35 8.75
N THR A 202 -15.46 13.96 7.78
CA THR A 202 -16.76 13.29 8.01
C THR A 202 -16.83 11.91 7.35
N LEU A 203 -15.97 11.64 6.38
CA LEU A 203 -16.00 10.49 5.49
C LEU A 203 -17.23 10.44 4.55
N GLU A 204 -17.99 11.54 4.44
CA GLU A 204 -19.12 11.65 3.54
C GLU A 204 -18.66 11.52 2.07
N PRO A 205 -19.27 10.64 1.25
CA PRO A 205 -18.91 10.49 -0.16
C PRO A 205 -19.33 11.71 -0.99
N LEU A 206 -18.36 12.31 -1.68
CA LEU A 206 -18.56 13.51 -2.48
C LEU A 206 -18.59 13.21 -3.99
N LYS A 207 -17.76 12.27 -4.46
CA LYS A 207 -17.64 11.95 -5.90
C LYS A 207 -17.28 10.49 -6.12
N ALA A 208 -17.83 9.89 -7.17
CA ALA A 208 -17.40 8.61 -7.70
C ALA A 208 -16.79 8.80 -9.10
N TYR A 209 -15.66 8.16 -9.34
CA TYR A 209 -14.99 8.09 -10.64
C TYR A 209 -15.12 6.67 -11.17
N ASP A 210 -16.10 6.45 -12.02
CA ASP A 210 -16.34 5.13 -12.61
C ASP A 210 -15.30 4.83 -13.70
N THR A 211 -14.70 3.65 -13.64
CA THR A 211 -13.74 3.16 -14.65
C THR A 211 -14.21 1.86 -15.28
N SER A 212 -15.53 1.65 -15.36
CA SER A 212 -16.14 0.45 -15.96
C SER A 212 -15.93 0.35 -17.48
N ARG A 213 -15.64 1.48 -18.14
CA ARG A 213 -15.46 1.57 -19.59
C ARG A 213 -14.31 2.51 -19.94
N VAL A 214 -13.12 1.95 -20.03
CA VAL A 214 -11.89 2.65 -20.43
C VAL A 214 -11.16 1.85 -21.49
N ILE A 215 -10.43 2.54 -22.36
CA ILE A 215 -9.65 1.91 -23.43
C ILE A 215 -8.36 1.36 -22.82
N ASP A 216 -8.05 0.10 -23.11
CA ASP A 216 -6.81 -0.55 -22.68
C ASP A 216 -5.67 -0.37 -23.72
N PRO A 217 -4.43 -0.79 -23.40
CA PRO A 217 -3.31 -0.62 -24.32
C PRO A 217 -3.42 -1.45 -25.62
N ASP A 218 -4.37 -2.39 -25.69
CA ASP A 218 -4.68 -3.21 -26.87
C ASP A 218 -5.89 -2.64 -27.64
N GLY A 219 -6.37 -1.45 -27.28
CA GLY A 219 -7.48 -0.74 -27.91
C GLY A 219 -8.86 -1.28 -27.56
N GLN A 220 -8.97 -2.18 -26.58
CA GLN A 220 -10.25 -2.75 -26.14
C GLN A 220 -10.90 -1.88 -25.07
N ILE A 221 -12.24 -1.80 -25.07
CA ILE A 221 -12.98 -1.08 -24.02
C ILE A 221 -13.43 -2.08 -22.96
N GLY A 222 -13.10 -1.81 -21.71
CA GLY A 222 -13.53 -2.63 -20.58
C GLY A 222 -13.31 -1.96 -19.22
N PRO A 223 -13.61 -2.68 -18.12
CA PRO A 223 -13.39 -2.15 -16.79
C PRO A 223 -11.90 -2.13 -16.47
N SER A 224 -11.46 -1.06 -15.80
CA SER A 224 -10.16 -1.03 -15.17
C SER A 224 -10.28 -0.94 -13.67
N ARG A 225 -9.51 -1.78 -12.98
CA ARG A 225 -9.27 -1.66 -11.55
C ARG A 225 -8.44 -0.40 -11.27
N VAL A 226 -8.61 0.19 -10.08
CA VAL A 226 -7.75 1.24 -9.56
C VAL A 226 -6.75 0.65 -8.57
N ALA A 227 -5.45 0.81 -8.84
CA ALA A 227 -4.37 0.30 -8.01
C ALA A 227 -3.69 1.42 -7.23
N GLY A 228 -2.47 1.82 -7.64
CA GLY A 228 -1.71 2.90 -7.02
C GLY A 228 -2.49 4.21 -7.05
N ILE A 229 -2.60 4.84 -5.88
CA ILE A 229 -3.13 6.18 -5.69
C ILE A 229 -2.07 6.98 -4.93
N ALA A 230 -1.83 8.21 -5.36
CA ALA A 230 -1.02 9.16 -4.61
C ALA A 230 -1.70 10.52 -4.60
N ASP A 231 -1.67 11.17 -3.44
CA ASP A 231 -1.77 12.62 -3.34
C ASP A 231 -0.41 13.26 -3.63
N THR A 232 -0.35 14.57 -3.87
CA THR A 232 0.92 15.28 -4.09
C THR A 232 0.97 16.66 -3.44
N PRO A 233 2.11 17.07 -2.84
CA PRO A 233 2.33 18.44 -2.40
C PRO A 233 2.60 19.42 -3.55
N TYR A 234 2.82 18.96 -4.79
CA TYR A 234 3.14 19.81 -5.94
C TYR A 234 1.97 20.71 -6.38
N GLY A 235 0.75 20.27 -6.11
CA GLY A 235 -0.48 20.98 -6.45
C GLY A 235 -1.68 20.24 -5.87
N PRO A 236 -2.90 20.77 -6.05
CA PRO A 236 -4.10 20.18 -5.47
C PRO A 236 -4.58 18.95 -6.26
N TYR A 237 -3.72 17.94 -6.38
CA TYR A 237 -3.95 16.77 -7.21
C TYR A 237 -3.96 15.45 -6.45
N PHE A 238 -4.85 14.56 -6.88
CA PHE A 238 -4.66 13.12 -6.73
C PHE A 238 -4.28 12.53 -8.09
N ALA A 239 -3.46 11.49 -8.10
CA ALA A 239 -3.28 10.59 -9.23
C ALA A 239 -3.80 9.20 -8.88
N MET A 240 -4.48 8.55 -9.83
CA MET A 240 -4.90 7.17 -9.70
C MET A 240 -4.53 6.35 -10.94
N ALA A 241 -3.92 5.19 -10.70
CA ALA A 241 -3.47 4.28 -11.74
C ALA A 241 -4.60 3.31 -12.14
N LEU A 242 -5.01 3.40 -13.40
CA LEU A 242 -5.96 2.47 -14.00
C LEU A 242 -5.18 1.23 -14.44
N LYS A 243 -5.19 0.21 -13.58
CA LYS A 243 -4.41 -1.03 -13.68
C LYS A 243 -4.50 -1.68 -15.05
N ASP A 244 -5.70 -1.92 -15.51
CA ASP A 244 -5.96 -2.68 -16.73
C ASP A 244 -5.83 -1.78 -17.97
N ALA A 245 -6.21 -0.50 -17.85
CA ALA A 245 -6.15 0.46 -18.96
C ALA A 245 -4.73 0.93 -19.29
N GLY A 246 -3.79 0.89 -18.36
CA GLY A 246 -2.45 1.45 -18.59
C GLY A 246 -2.43 2.98 -18.60
N HIS A 247 -3.42 3.61 -17.97
CA HIS A 247 -3.61 5.05 -17.87
C HIS A 247 -3.40 5.54 -16.43
N THR A 248 -3.04 6.82 -16.27
CA THR A 248 -3.13 7.52 -14.98
C THR A 248 -4.10 8.69 -15.12
N TYR A 249 -5.10 8.74 -14.24
CA TYR A 249 -5.98 9.89 -14.14
C TYR A 249 -5.47 10.86 -13.08
N ILE A 250 -5.46 12.15 -13.40
CA ILE A 250 -5.10 13.25 -12.50
C ILE A 250 -6.37 14.02 -12.17
N ILE A 251 -6.73 14.07 -10.89
CA ILE A 251 -7.92 14.73 -10.35
C ILE A 251 -7.48 16.04 -9.71
N ASP A 252 -8.10 17.17 -10.07
CA ASP A 252 -7.89 18.46 -9.40
C ASP A 252 -8.96 18.67 -8.32
N TYR A 253 -8.56 18.54 -7.06
CA TYR A 253 -9.49 18.65 -5.94
C TYR A 253 -9.75 20.10 -5.51
N SER A 254 -9.09 21.10 -6.11
CA SER A 254 -9.35 22.52 -5.84
C SER A 254 -10.51 23.08 -6.65
N LYS A 255 -10.97 22.35 -7.68
CA LYS A 255 -12.02 22.80 -8.59
C LYS A 255 -13.39 22.23 -8.18
N PRO A 256 -14.49 22.95 -8.48
CA PRO A 256 -15.84 22.40 -8.32
C PRO A 256 -15.97 21.05 -9.03
N ASP A 257 -16.70 20.12 -8.40
CA ASP A 257 -16.95 18.75 -8.89
C ASP A 257 -15.74 17.82 -9.05
N PHE A 258 -14.56 18.25 -8.60
CA PHE A 258 -13.33 17.45 -8.57
C PHE A 258 -13.00 16.81 -9.94
N PRO A 259 -12.80 17.60 -11.00
CA PRO A 259 -12.65 17.09 -12.36
C PRO A 259 -11.36 16.29 -12.54
N ILE A 260 -11.41 15.29 -13.43
CA ILE A 260 -10.21 14.71 -14.02
C ILE A 260 -9.65 15.75 -14.99
N VAL A 261 -8.47 16.28 -14.68
CA VAL A 261 -7.76 17.29 -15.48
C VAL A 261 -6.65 16.70 -16.34
N GLY A 262 -6.36 15.41 -16.19
CA GLY A 262 -5.42 14.69 -17.04
C GLY A 262 -5.78 13.21 -17.16
N ASP A 263 -5.75 12.69 -18.38
CA ASP A 263 -5.74 11.27 -18.70
C ASP A 263 -4.41 10.98 -19.41
N VAL A 264 -3.51 10.27 -18.75
CA VAL A 264 -2.15 10.00 -19.24
C VAL A 264 -2.07 8.55 -19.71
N PRO A 265 -2.19 8.28 -21.02
CA PRO A 265 -2.22 6.93 -21.57
C PRO A 265 -0.80 6.40 -21.83
N ASN A 266 -0.74 5.21 -22.45
CA ASN A 266 0.48 4.62 -23.00
C ASN A 266 1.59 4.38 -21.97
N ILE A 267 1.26 4.19 -20.70
CA ILE A 267 2.28 3.92 -19.66
C ILE A 267 2.83 2.51 -19.85
N GLY A 268 1.95 1.51 -19.86
CA GLY A 268 2.27 0.10 -20.04
C GLY A 268 1.10 -0.79 -19.62
N LYS A 269 1.30 -2.10 -19.63
CA LYS A 269 0.27 -3.08 -19.27
C LYS A 269 0.33 -3.40 -17.77
N ILE A 270 -0.82 -3.50 -17.12
CA ILE A 270 -0.95 -3.87 -15.71
C ILE A 270 -0.19 -2.91 -14.79
N LEU A 271 -0.77 -1.73 -14.57
CA LEU A 271 -0.26 -0.79 -13.58
C LEU A 271 -0.50 -1.31 -12.16
N HIS A 272 0.42 -1.02 -11.25
CA HIS A 272 0.37 -1.52 -9.88
C HIS A 272 0.57 -0.38 -8.89
N ASP A 273 1.68 -0.38 -8.15
CA ASP A 273 1.95 0.61 -7.10
C ASP A 273 2.77 1.77 -7.62
N CYS A 274 2.68 2.87 -6.90
CA CYS A 274 3.28 4.13 -7.26
C CYS A 274 3.87 4.83 -6.06
N PHE A 275 4.72 5.81 -6.35
CA PHE A 275 5.25 6.75 -5.37
C PHE A 275 5.59 8.07 -6.03
N LEU A 276 5.91 9.07 -5.21
CA LEU A 276 6.35 10.38 -5.67
C LEU A 276 7.86 10.51 -5.56
N ASN A 277 8.42 11.39 -6.38
CA ASN A 277 9.80 11.83 -6.15
C ASN A 277 9.87 12.74 -4.91
N GLU A 278 10.87 12.51 -4.05
CA GLU A 278 11.08 13.25 -2.80
C GLU A 278 12.19 14.31 -2.95
N ASN A 279 12.36 14.87 -4.14
CA ASN A 279 13.41 15.87 -4.39
C ASN A 279 13.15 17.09 -3.50
N GLU A 280 14.15 17.55 -2.78
CA GLU A 280 14.09 18.89 -2.19
C GLU A 280 14.05 19.93 -3.33
N GLY A 281 13.30 21.02 -3.15
CA GLY A 281 13.20 22.12 -4.14
C GLY A 281 11.93 22.09 -5.00
N GLU A 282 11.97 22.74 -6.16
CA GLU A 282 10.79 23.06 -6.97
C GLU A 282 10.05 21.85 -7.56
N ASP A 283 10.73 20.71 -7.70
CA ASP A 283 10.14 19.48 -8.25
C ASP A 283 9.64 18.52 -7.15
N PHE A 284 9.60 18.91 -5.87
CA PHE A 284 9.11 18.06 -4.77
C PHE A 284 7.68 17.57 -5.07
N GLY A 285 7.50 16.24 -5.12
CA GLY A 285 6.21 15.62 -5.40
C GLY A 285 5.69 15.76 -6.84
N ARG A 286 6.44 16.38 -7.75
CA ARG A 286 5.98 16.68 -9.13
C ARG A 286 5.75 15.45 -10.01
N TYR A 287 6.53 14.40 -9.80
CA TYR A 287 6.52 13.21 -10.65
C TYR A 287 5.87 12.04 -9.94
N PHE A 288 4.75 11.58 -10.51
CA PHE A 288 4.09 10.34 -10.13
C PHE A 288 4.75 9.17 -10.85
N GLN A 289 5.41 8.31 -10.08
CA GLN A 289 6.20 7.19 -10.60
C GLN A 289 5.40 5.89 -10.40
N ILE A 290 4.89 5.32 -11.47
CA ILE A 290 3.95 4.19 -11.45
C ILE A 290 4.56 2.94 -12.08
N ALA A 291 4.53 1.83 -11.35
CA ALA A 291 5.01 0.56 -11.86
C ALA A 291 4.02 -0.04 -12.87
N SER A 292 4.54 -0.45 -14.02
CA SER A 292 3.86 -1.32 -14.98
C SER A 292 4.50 -2.71 -14.93
N GLN A 293 3.85 -3.62 -14.21
CA GLN A 293 4.36 -4.98 -14.02
C GLN A 293 4.31 -5.80 -15.29
N GLY A 294 3.29 -5.60 -16.12
CA GLY A 294 3.14 -6.30 -17.40
C GLY A 294 4.07 -5.78 -18.50
N SER A 295 4.79 -4.67 -18.27
CA SER A 295 5.73 -4.09 -19.24
C SER A 295 7.12 -3.83 -18.68
N ASP A 296 7.42 -4.33 -17.47
CA ASP A 296 8.73 -4.27 -16.83
C ASP A 296 9.35 -2.85 -16.81
N LEU A 297 8.52 -1.85 -16.47
CA LEU A 297 8.94 -0.45 -16.44
C LEU A 297 8.28 0.36 -15.32
N MET A 298 8.93 1.46 -14.96
CA MET A 298 8.31 2.57 -14.21
C MET A 298 7.91 3.67 -15.20
N GLY A 299 6.64 4.06 -15.21
CA GLY A 299 6.15 5.23 -15.93
C GLY A 299 6.30 6.48 -15.07
N ILE A 300 6.77 7.57 -15.65
CA ILE A 300 6.99 8.85 -14.95
C ILE A 300 5.97 9.87 -15.48
N VAL A 301 4.94 10.16 -14.69
CA VAL A 301 3.89 11.12 -15.03
C VAL A 301 4.22 12.47 -14.38
N ASP A 302 4.20 13.56 -15.15
CA ASP A 302 4.48 14.91 -14.67
C ASP A 302 3.17 15.65 -14.37
N PHE A 303 2.94 16.02 -13.10
CA PHE A 303 1.74 16.77 -12.69
C PHE A 303 1.65 18.17 -13.31
N LYS A 304 2.79 18.79 -13.68
CA LYS A 304 2.83 20.11 -14.31
C LYS A 304 2.20 20.07 -15.69
N THR A 305 2.75 19.21 -16.55
CA THR A 305 2.36 19.07 -17.96
C THR A 305 1.17 18.14 -18.15
N LYS A 306 0.87 17.28 -17.17
CA LYS A 306 -0.16 16.23 -17.21
C LYS A 306 0.10 15.24 -18.35
N GLN A 307 1.37 14.89 -18.53
CA GLN A 307 1.87 14.01 -19.59
C GLN A 307 2.85 12.98 -19.05
N LEU A 308 3.09 11.94 -19.85
CA LEU A 308 4.12 10.95 -19.59
C LEU A 308 5.49 11.56 -19.91
N ALA A 309 6.28 11.87 -18.87
CA ALA A 309 7.61 12.45 -19.01
C ALA A 309 8.66 11.41 -19.43
N ALA A 310 8.56 10.17 -18.94
CA ALA A 310 9.52 9.12 -19.26
C ALA A 310 8.98 7.70 -18.99
N LYS A 311 9.70 6.71 -19.53
CA LYS A 311 9.57 5.29 -19.17
C LYS A 311 10.95 4.76 -18.77
N VAL A 312 11.06 4.24 -17.56
CA VAL A 312 12.29 3.63 -17.04
C VAL A 312 12.14 2.12 -17.09
N TYR A 313 12.75 1.46 -18.08
CA TYR A 313 12.72 0.00 -18.21
C TYR A 313 13.58 -0.65 -17.12
N THR A 314 12.97 -1.45 -16.26
CA THR A 314 13.63 -2.04 -15.08
C THR A 314 14.33 -3.37 -15.40
N GLY A 315 14.09 -3.91 -16.59
CA GLY A 315 14.72 -5.11 -17.15
C GLY A 315 13.72 -6.22 -17.41
N GLU A 316 14.00 -7.08 -18.39
CA GLU A 316 13.09 -8.15 -18.80
C GLU A 316 12.63 -9.00 -17.60
N LYS A 317 11.31 -9.21 -17.48
CA LYS A 317 10.64 -9.96 -16.41
C LYS A 317 10.86 -9.38 -15.01
N SER A 318 11.32 -8.13 -14.88
CA SER A 318 11.56 -7.51 -13.58
C SER A 318 10.29 -7.41 -12.74
N LYS A 319 9.14 -7.15 -13.36
CA LYS A 319 7.85 -6.85 -12.70
C LYS A 319 8.08 -5.91 -11.52
N PRO A 320 8.38 -4.62 -11.79
CA PRO A 320 8.74 -3.71 -10.73
C PRO A 320 7.61 -3.61 -9.71
N HIS A 321 7.98 -3.66 -8.44
CA HIS A 321 7.07 -3.52 -7.31
C HIS A 321 7.73 -2.58 -6.29
N PRO A 322 7.40 -1.28 -6.33
CA PRO A 322 8.02 -0.31 -5.42
C PRO A 322 7.38 -0.35 -4.04
N GLY A 323 6.12 -0.80 -3.92
CA GLY A 323 5.31 -0.48 -2.74
C GLY A 323 5.15 1.03 -2.64
N GLN A 324 5.58 1.62 -1.52
CA GLN A 324 5.67 3.09 -1.36
C GLN A 324 6.90 3.71 -2.03
N GLY A 325 7.78 2.89 -2.63
CA GLY A 325 8.98 3.32 -3.32
C GLY A 325 10.01 4.00 -2.43
N SER A 326 11.10 4.43 -3.05
CA SER A 326 12.15 5.18 -2.38
C SER A 326 12.69 6.23 -3.33
N SER A 327 12.80 7.47 -2.86
CA SER A 327 13.38 8.59 -3.59
C SER A 327 14.30 9.34 -2.63
N TRP A 328 15.52 9.65 -3.04
CA TRP A 328 16.46 10.39 -2.19
C TRP A 328 17.49 11.14 -3.02
N PHE A 329 18.05 12.20 -2.43
CA PHE A 329 19.22 12.86 -2.98
C PHE A 329 20.49 12.10 -2.61
N ASN A 330 21.23 11.61 -3.61
CA ASN A 330 22.55 11.00 -3.41
C ASN A 330 23.61 12.10 -3.47
N LYS A 331 24.30 12.32 -2.35
CA LYS A 331 25.27 13.41 -2.18
C LYS A 331 26.55 13.18 -2.97
N LYS A 332 27.02 11.93 -3.07
CA LYS A 332 28.24 11.60 -3.84
C LYS A 332 28.08 11.84 -5.35
N MET A 333 26.91 11.55 -5.89
CA MET A 333 26.61 11.71 -7.32
C MET A 333 26.03 13.10 -7.64
N GLY A 334 25.56 13.84 -6.63
CA GLY A 334 24.87 15.13 -6.82
C GLY A 334 23.57 14.99 -7.60
N LYS A 335 22.84 13.88 -7.41
CA LYS A 335 21.65 13.53 -8.19
C LYS A 335 20.53 13.02 -7.32
N GLN A 336 19.29 13.30 -7.72
CA GLN A 336 18.15 12.56 -7.22
C GLN A 336 18.15 11.15 -7.79
N LEU A 337 18.00 10.17 -6.90
CA LEU A 337 17.81 8.77 -7.25
C LEU A 337 16.44 8.28 -6.78
N ASN A 338 15.97 7.22 -7.44
CA ASN A 338 14.72 6.55 -7.15
C ASN A 338 14.94 5.04 -7.22
N ALA A 339 14.16 4.26 -6.48
CA ALA A 339 14.30 2.81 -6.45
C ALA A 339 12.97 2.06 -6.42
N THR A 340 13.00 0.85 -7.00
CA THR A 340 11.93 -0.17 -6.91
C THR A 340 12.55 -1.54 -6.70
N ASN A 341 11.80 -2.46 -6.08
CA ASN A 341 12.16 -3.89 -6.15
C ASN A 341 11.75 -4.49 -7.49
N SER A 342 12.45 -5.56 -7.85
CA SER A 342 12.03 -6.56 -8.83
C SER A 342 11.41 -7.74 -8.11
N MET A 343 10.19 -8.12 -8.49
CA MET A 343 9.49 -9.28 -7.91
C MET A 343 10.06 -10.63 -8.37
N ASP A 344 10.61 -10.72 -9.58
CA ASP A 344 10.88 -12.04 -10.20
C ASP A 344 12.29 -12.56 -9.88
N PHE A 345 13.35 -11.76 -10.04
CA PHE A 345 14.74 -12.28 -9.94
C PHE A 345 15.57 -11.65 -8.83
N GLY A 346 14.96 -10.85 -7.94
CA GLY A 346 15.60 -10.34 -6.73
C GLY A 346 16.65 -9.27 -6.97
N SER A 347 16.19 -8.05 -7.21
CA SER A 347 17.07 -6.88 -7.23
C SER A 347 16.34 -5.61 -6.86
N VAL A 348 17.09 -4.65 -6.32
CA VAL A 348 16.70 -3.24 -6.23
C VAL A 348 17.20 -2.53 -7.49
N VAL A 349 16.29 -1.99 -8.28
CA VAL A 349 16.60 -1.24 -9.51
C VAL A 349 16.57 0.25 -9.19
N ILE A 350 17.66 0.96 -9.51
CA ILE A 350 17.87 2.37 -9.18
C ILE A 350 18.07 3.19 -10.46
N TRP A 351 17.36 4.31 -10.58
CA TRP A 351 17.48 5.27 -11.68
C TRP A 351 17.67 6.71 -11.20
N ASP A 352 18.24 7.54 -12.05
CA ASP A 352 18.42 8.97 -11.77
C ASP A 352 17.24 9.82 -12.28
N SER A 353 17.07 11.01 -11.68
CA SER A 353 16.21 12.10 -12.17
C SER A 353 17.06 13.37 -12.30
N PRO A 354 16.90 14.19 -13.35
CA PRO A 354 15.89 14.09 -14.42
C PRO A 354 16.32 13.22 -15.61
N GLY A 355 17.41 12.44 -15.48
CA GLY A 355 17.90 11.57 -16.56
C GLY A 355 16.96 10.41 -16.90
N TRP A 356 16.21 9.91 -15.91
CA TRP A 356 15.29 8.78 -16.00
C TRP A 356 15.96 7.51 -16.55
N LYS A 357 17.24 7.30 -16.22
CA LYS A 357 18.01 6.13 -16.68
C LYS A 357 18.38 5.24 -15.50
N VAL A 358 18.23 3.93 -15.67
CA VAL A 358 18.74 2.95 -14.69
C VAL A 358 20.25 3.08 -14.59
N ILE A 359 20.75 3.34 -13.39
CA ILE A 359 22.17 3.50 -13.10
C ILE A 359 22.75 2.31 -12.32
N LYS A 360 21.89 1.55 -11.62
CA LYS A 360 22.33 0.41 -10.81
C LYS A 360 21.21 -0.62 -10.66
N LYS A 361 21.60 -1.89 -10.61
CA LYS A 361 20.78 -2.98 -10.10
C LYS A 361 21.55 -3.68 -8.99
N ILE A 362 20.98 -3.75 -7.80
CA ILE A 362 21.61 -4.33 -6.62
C ILE A 362 20.92 -5.64 -6.33
N LYS A 363 21.67 -6.75 -6.34
CA LYS A 363 21.11 -8.07 -6.14
C LYS A 363 20.65 -8.24 -4.68
N THR A 364 19.47 -8.82 -4.49
CA THR A 364 18.94 -9.23 -3.20
C THR A 364 18.84 -10.76 -3.13
N SER A 365 18.45 -11.31 -1.98
CA SER A 365 18.34 -12.76 -1.77
C SER A 365 17.15 -13.42 -2.48
N GLY A 366 16.29 -12.63 -3.13
CA GLY A 366 15.09 -13.10 -3.84
C GLY A 366 14.17 -11.93 -4.20
N GLY A 367 13.07 -12.21 -4.89
CA GLY A 367 12.07 -11.21 -5.26
C GLY A 367 11.53 -10.43 -4.06
N GLY A 368 11.35 -9.12 -4.22
CA GLY A 368 10.86 -8.23 -3.15
C GLY A 368 9.56 -7.51 -3.50
N LEU A 369 8.87 -7.02 -2.48
CA LEU A 369 7.65 -6.20 -2.59
C LEU A 369 7.90 -4.75 -2.15
N PHE A 370 8.66 -4.51 -1.09
CA PHE A 370 8.80 -3.17 -0.52
C PHE A 370 10.24 -2.70 -0.49
N VAL A 371 10.45 -1.48 -1.01
CA VAL A 371 11.67 -0.71 -0.85
C VAL A 371 11.32 0.61 -0.18
N GLY A 372 12.13 1.07 0.78
CA GLY A 372 11.85 2.31 1.52
C GLY A 372 13.10 2.94 2.11
N THR A 373 13.02 4.23 2.43
CA THR A 373 14.08 4.95 3.14
C THR A 373 13.48 6.11 3.96
N SER A 374 14.34 6.83 4.67
CA SER A 374 14.01 8.06 5.39
C SER A 374 15.23 8.99 5.39
N PRO A 375 15.06 10.31 5.55
CA PRO A 375 16.17 11.24 5.78
C PRO A 375 17.04 10.86 6.99
N HIS A 376 16.49 10.15 7.98
CA HIS A 376 17.16 9.84 9.24
C HIS A 376 17.96 8.53 9.25
N THR A 377 18.05 7.84 8.12
CA THR A 377 18.83 6.60 7.97
C THR A 377 19.81 6.73 6.80
N PRO A 378 21.01 6.13 6.84
CA PRO A 378 21.89 6.08 5.68
C PRO A 378 21.50 4.99 4.67
N TRP A 379 20.49 4.16 4.97
CA TRP A 379 20.14 2.99 4.15
C TRP A 379 18.82 3.12 3.40
N ILE A 380 18.76 2.44 2.27
CA ILE A 380 17.54 1.97 1.63
C ILE A 380 17.29 0.55 2.17
N TRP A 381 16.07 0.27 2.53
CA TRP A 381 15.62 -0.99 3.10
C TRP A 381 14.87 -1.73 2.00
N SER A 382 15.26 -2.97 1.70
CA SER A 382 14.62 -3.80 0.69
C SER A 382 14.33 -5.18 1.26
N ASP A 383 13.07 -5.61 1.23
CA ASP A 383 12.74 -7.01 1.52
C ASP A 383 13.09 -7.95 0.37
N CYS A 384 12.95 -9.25 0.62
CA CYS A 384 12.92 -10.29 -0.40
C CYS A 384 11.84 -11.35 -0.11
N VAL A 385 10.64 -10.89 0.25
CA VAL A 385 9.53 -11.71 0.76
C VAL A 385 8.99 -12.74 -0.26
N LEU A 386 9.25 -12.55 -1.55
CA LEU A 386 8.87 -13.50 -2.62
C LEU A 386 9.98 -14.52 -2.95
N GLY A 387 11.14 -14.40 -2.30
CA GLY A 387 12.23 -15.35 -2.43
C GLY A 387 11.91 -16.71 -1.79
N LYS A 388 12.93 -17.57 -1.73
CA LYS A 388 12.78 -18.90 -1.11
C LYS A 388 12.47 -18.80 0.39
N PRO A 389 11.79 -19.81 0.98
CA PRO A 389 11.44 -19.80 2.41
C PRO A 389 12.62 -19.60 3.36
N GLU A 390 13.85 -19.97 2.97
CA GLU A 390 15.03 -19.77 3.83
C GLU A 390 15.50 -18.30 3.86
N LYS A 391 14.96 -17.47 2.96
CA LYS A 391 15.40 -16.10 2.65
C LYS A 391 14.31 -15.04 2.78
N TYR A 392 13.03 -15.42 2.79
CA TYR A 392 11.89 -14.49 2.87
C TYR A 392 11.90 -13.47 4.03
N ASN A 393 12.65 -13.73 5.12
CA ASN A 393 12.77 -12.88 6.30
C ASN A 393 14.09 -12.11 6.33
N GLU A 394 14.80 -12.04 5.20
CA GLU A 394 15.96 -11.16 5.04
C GLU A 394 15.51 -9.78 4.54
N VAL A 395 16.11 -8.73 5.09
CA VAL A 395 15.96 -7.34 4.63
C VAL A 395 17.35 -6.80 4.35
N HIS A 396 17.58 -6.32 3.13
CA HIS A 396 18.85 -5.77 2.65
C HIS A 396 18.90 -4.27 2.96
N LEU A 397 19.92 -3.84 3.70
CA LEU A 397 20.22 -2.45 3.97
C LEU A 397 21.30 -1.97 3.00
N ILE A 398 20.90 -1.17 2.02
CA ILE A 398 21.74 -0.66 0.95
C ILE A 398 22.16 0.77 1.28
N ASN A 399 23.45 1.06 1.30
CA ASN A 399 23.94 2.40 1.59
C ASN A 399 23.52 3.39 0.47
N LYS A 400 22.83 4.47 0.85
CA LYS A 400 22.29 5.48 -0.08
C LYS A 400 23.33 6.18 -0.95
N GLU A 401 24.56 6.26 -0.46
CA GLU A 401 25.65 7.00 -1.12
C GLU A 401 26.50 6.10 -2.02
N THR A 402 26.83 4.88 -1.57
CA THR A 402 27.68 3.95 -2.35
C THR A 402 26.87 3.03 -3.27
N LEU A 403 25.56 2.87 -3.03
CA LEU A 403 24.70 1.94 -3.75
C LEU A 403 25.21 0.48 -3.66
N GLU A 404 25.69 0.11 -2.47
CA GLU A 404 26.13 -1.24 -2.11
C GLU A 404 25.34 -1.75 -0.90
N THR A 405 25.03 -3.04 -0.89
CA THR A 405 24.49 -3.68 0.32
C THR A 405 25.52 -3.62 1.43
N ASP A 406 25.15 -3.00 2.54
CA ASP A 406 26.00 -2.77 3.71
C ASP A 406 25.69 -3.78 4.81
N ARG A 407 24.40 -4.02 5.07
CA ARG A 407 23.94 -4.97 6.10
C ARG A 407 22.76 -5.80 5.61
N ILE A 408 22.54 -6.94 6.25
CA ILE A 408 21.36 -7.78 6.09
C ILE A 408 20.75 -7.98 7.48
N ILE A 409 19.47 -7.63 7.64
CA ILE A 409 18.66 -8.02 8.80
C ILE A 409 18.05 -9.38 8.49
N LYS A 410 18.09 -10.32 9.43
CA LYS A 410 17.40 -11.60 9.33
C LYS A 410 16.61 -11.86 10.61
N VAL A 411 15.31 -12.12 10.48
CA VAL A 411 14.43 -12.39 11.63
C VAL A 411 13.88 -13.82 11.56
N GLY A 412 14.22 -14.63 12.57
CA GLY A 412 13.67 -15.97 12.77
C GLY A 412 12.49 -15.98 13.73
N LYS A 413 12.12 -17.17 14.21
CA LYS A 413 11.06 -17.35 15.22
C LYS A 413 11.49 -17.04 16.66
N GLU A 414 12.79 -17.10 16.92
CA GLU A 414 13.37 -16.96 18.28
C GLU A 414 14.42 -15.87 18.34
N LYS A 415 15.09 -15.58 17.23
CA LYS A 415 16.18 -14.61 17.19
C LYS A 415 16.16 -13.77 15.93
N GLY A 416 16.54 -12.51 16.08
CA GLY A 416 16.90 -11.63 14.99
C GLY A 416 18.41 -11.40 14.96
N GLN A 417 18.94 -11.15 13.76
CA GLN A 417 20.36 -10.93 13.52
C GLN A 417 20.57 -9.73 12.58
N LEU A 418 21.61 -8.93 12.87
CA LEU A 418 22.17 -7.95 11.94
C LEU A 418 23.50 -8.49 11.43
N ILE A 419 23.64 -8.61 10.12
CA ILE A 419 24.75 -9.29 9.45
C ILE A 419 25.49 -8.28 8.58
N ASP A 420 26.81 -8.30 8.62
CA ASP A 420 27.65 -7.57 7.66
C ASP A 420 27.53 -8.22 6.27
N ALA A 421 27.06 -7.47 5.28
CA ALA A 421 26.74 -8.03 3.98
C ALA A 421 27.97 -8.49 3.17
N LYS A 422 29.17 -7.99 3.49
CA LYS A 422 30.42 -8.30 2.77
C LYS A 422 31.12 -9.51 3.35
N THR A 423 31.16 -9.62 4.68
CA THR A 423 31.90 -10.67 5.41
C THR A 423 31.01 -11.81 5.88
N GLY A 424 29.69 -11.60 5.95
CA GLY A 424 28.74 -12.56 6.53
C GLY A 424 28.80 -12.65 8.05
N LYS A 425 29.60 -11.79 8.72
CA LYS A 425 29.73 -11.78 10.17
C LYS A 425 28.45 -11.26 10.83
N VAL A 426 27.95 -11.96 11.85
CA VAL A 426 26.88 -11.45 12.72
C VAL A 426 27.44 -10.33 13.58
N LEU A 427 26.86 -9.14 13.47
CA LEU A 427 27.25 -7.93 14.18
C LEU A 427 26.44 -7.73 15.46
N GLN A 428 25.18 -8.15 15.45
CA GLN A 428 24.26 -8.04 16.58
C GLN A 428 23.21 -9.15 16.50
N GLU A 429 22.75 -9.62 17.67
CA GLU A 429 21.60 -10.49 17.82
C GLU A 429 20.62 -9.90 18.83
N TRP A 430 19.34 -10.25 18.70
CA TRP A 430 18.29 -9.91 19.66
C TRP A 430 17.24 -11.02 19.75
N ASP A 431 16.49 -11.04 20.84
CA ASP A 431 15.36 -11.94 21.04
C ASP A 431 14.21 -11.55 20.10
N ALA A 432 13.76 -12.52 19.31
CA ALA A 432 12.61 -12.38 18.41
C ALA A 432 11.60 -13.52 18.63
N THR A 433 11.56 -14.07 19.85
CA THR A 433 10.66 -15.16 20.23
C THR A 433 9.21 -14.80 19.93
N GLN A 434 8.61 -15.59 19.05
CA GLN A 434 7.18 -15.51 18.75
C GLN A 434 6.41 -16.27 19.83
N TYR A 435 5.46 -15.60 20.46
CA TYR A 435 4.67 -16.14 21.55
C TYR A 435 3.35 -16.76 21.07
N GLU A 436 2.68 -17.50 21.96
CA GLU A 436 1.48 -18.26 21.64
C GLU A 436 0.24 -17.38 21.45
N LYS A 437 -0.63 -17.78 20.52
CA LYS A 437 -1.90 -17.06 20.30
C LYS A 437 -2.76 -17.06 21.55
N VAL A 438 -3.06 -15.87 22.08
CA VAL A 438 -4.01 -15.71 23.20
C VAL A 438 -5.40 -15.32 22.67
N PRO A 439 -6.46 -16.08 22.98
CA PRO A 439 -7.82 -15.69 22.63
C PRO A 439 -8.25 -14.47 23.45
N VAL A 440 -8.95 -13.53 22.79
CA VAL A 440 -9.50 -12.33 23.42
C VAL A 440 -10.96 -12.14 23.01
N ASN A 441 -11.80 -11.71 23.95
CA ASN A 441 -13.22 -11.43 23.72
C ASN A 441 -13.45 -9.95 23.38
N GLU A 442 -14.36 -9.69 22.45
CA GLU A 442 -14.77 -8.33 22.07
C GLU A 442 -15.33 -7.54 23.25
N VAL A 443 -15.01 -6.25 23.31
CA VAL A 443 -15.56 -5.29 24.27
C VAL A 443 -16.19 -4.09 23.57
N ALA A 444 -17.19 -3.46 24.18
CA ALA A 444 -17.78 -2.24 23.62
C ALA A 444 -16.81 -1.06 23.73
N SER A 445 -16.72 -0.24 22.67
CA SER A 445 -16.04 1.05 22.75
C SER A 445 -16.78 1.99 23.70
N LYS A 446 -16.02 2.78 24.48
CA LYS A 446 -16.57 3.80 25.38
C LYS A 446 -16.84 5.14 24.67
N MET A 447 -16.38 5.29 23.42
CA MET A 447 -16.37 6.59 22.72
C MET A 447 -16.98 6.55 21.31
N SER A 448 -17.22 5.36 20.78
CA SER A 448 -17.83 5.13 19.47
C SER A 448 -18.83 3.97 19.57
N LYS A 449 -19.65 3.78 18.53
CA LYS A 449 -20.62 2.68 18.45
C LYS A 449 -20.02 1.32 18.04
N GLU A 450 -18.69 1.19 18.04
CA GLU A 450 -18.00 -0.03 17.60
C GLU A 450 -17.69 -1.01 18.74
N LYS A 451 -17.28 -2.23 18.38
CA LYS A 451 -16.65 -3.19 19.29
C LYS A 451 -15.13 -3.21 19.03
N LEU A 452 -14.37 -3.30 20.11
CA LEU A 452 -12.91 -3.34 20.12
C LEU A 452 -12.43 -4.73 20.52
N MET A 453 -11.21 -5.08 20.10
CA MET A 453 -10.49 -6.21 20.68
C MET A 453 -9.58 -5.67 21.79
N PRO A 454 -9.66 -6.18 23.03
CA PRO A 454 -8.80 -5.71 24.09
C PRO A 454 -7.33 -6.05 23.76
N PRO A 455 -6.37 -5.22 24.18
CA PRO A 455 -4.96 -5.59 24.08
C PRO A 455 -4.71 -6.86 24.91
N VAL A 456 -3.76 -7.69 24.46
CA VAL A 456 -3.33 -8.84 25.27
C VAL A 456 -2.62 -8.32 26.52
N ALA A 457 -2.90 -8.89 27.68
CA ALA A 457 -2.32 -8.45 28.95
C ALA A 457 -0.78 -8.50 28.90
N THR A 458 -0.11 -7.50 29.47
CA THR A 458 1.36 -7.42 29.56
C THR A 458 1.97 -8.71 30.06
N GLY A 459 2.95 -9.25 29.32
CA GLY A 459 3.63 -10.52 29.65
C GLY A 459 2.95 -11.77 29.06
N LYS A 460 1.84 -11.61 28.33
CA LYS A 460 1.27 -12.61 27.44
C LYS A 460 1.20 -11.98 26.06
N HIS A 461 1.88 -12.57 25.08
CA HIS A 461 1.86 -12.12 23.69
C HIS A 461 1.46 -13.27 22.80
#